data_AF-A0A1F4ZC49-F1
#
_entry.id   AF-A0A1F4ZC49-F1
#
_cell.length_a   1.000
_cell.length_b   1.000
_cell.length_c   1.000
_cell.angle_alpha   90.00
_cell.angle_beta   90.00
_cell.angle_gamma   90.00
#
_symmetry.space_group_name_H-M   'P 1'
#
loop_
_entity.id
_entity.type
_entity.pdbx_description
1 polymer ?
#
loop_
_entity_poly.entity_id
_entity_poly.type
_entity_poly.pdbx_seq_one_letter_code
_entity_poly.pdbx_strand_id
1 'polypeptide(L)'
;MIGAVAIFCSLVFGLVGYYLGIRQNRPGSVSTVSESNPTTIWKTYKNGGIAFEYPPNWIEKPVLVQGSGFTQEFDDPEDKYIFSFSSIGNYNQVTGKPYATIDEFVGMPYKVGAVTADGQEGRQPLPRAGSEDVNSAVFFSVDAKAIYTLELKAVDIGGGRKLFEQILSTLKFSRLQAEPTLAPAKNVKRLTYYLPSGWLTMTDAAGTLEVGYNPKVSSASTVRGVDIELTPNDPNVILRSHIVVRLLPYDGGSRHRFIYESMGGVPIAEERMAGYTEKEYLYGGRSCLFLVGISYSQFPTTWGMCDAGSGRAFLITANGEAYEDTVRTIRLVK
;
A
#
# COMPACT_ATOMS: atom_id res chain seq x y z
N MET A 1 9.70 2.18 50.68
CA MET A 1 8.87 1.20 49.96
C MET A 1 8.34 1.86 48.70
N ILE A 2 9.03 1.68 47.58
CA ILE A 2 8.59 2.13 46.25
C ILE A 2 8.86 0.95 45.33
N GLY A 3 7.80 0.26 44.94
CA GLY A 3 7.87 -0.90 44.04
C GLY A 3 7.90 -0.41 42.59
N ALA A 4 9.03 -0.59 41.93
CA ALA A 4 9.19 -0.37 40.50
C ALA A 4 8.47 -1.49 39.73
N VAL A 5 7.60 -1.10 38.80
CA VAL A 5 7.02 -2.00 37.79
C VAL A 5 7.54 -1.53 36.44
N ALA A 6 8.60 -2.17 35.96
CA ALA A 6 9.09 -2.05 34.60
C ALA A 6 8.36 -3.11 33.77
N ILE A 7 7.44 -2.68 32.90
CA ILE A 7 6.79 -3.56 31.93
C ILE A 7 7.57 -3.43 30.61
N PHE A 8 8.31 -4.49 30.31
CA PHE A 8 8.91 -4.79 29.02
C PHE A 8 7.82 -4.91 27.94
N CYS A 9 7.81 -4.02 26.94
CA CYS A 9 7.06 -4.24 25.69
C CYS A 9 7.98 -4.92 24.67
N SER A 10 8.03 -6.24 24.76
CA SER A 10 8.44 -7.12 23.67
C SER A 10 7.19 -7.43 22.85
N LEU A 11 7.08 -6.93 21.60
CA LEU A 11 6.24 -7.47 20.52
C LEU A 11 6.21 -6.47 19.34
N VAL A 12 7.23 -6.49 18.45
CA VAL A 12 7.10 -6.38 16.97
C VAL A 12 8.44 -6.83 16.35
N PHE A 13 8.92 -8.04 16.60
CA PHE A 13 9.97 -8.63 15.75
C PHE A 13 9.82 -10.14 15.75
N GLY A 14 9.44 -10.69 14.59
CA GLY A 14 9.50 -12.12 14.34
C GLY A 14 8.50 -12.58 13.30
N LEU A 15 8.97 -12.75 12.05
CA LEU A 15 8.97 -14.04 11.33
C LEU A 15 9.34 -13.84 9.85
N VAL A 16 10.61 -14.08 9.49
CA VAL A 16 10.97 -14.93 8.33
C VAL A 16 12.25 -15.71 8.73
N GLY A 17 12.11 -17.03 8.86
CA GLY A 17 13.17 -18.00 9.25
C GLY A 17 14.22 -18.20 8.17
N TYR A 18 15.48 -18.43 8.53
CA TYR A 18 16.06 -19.74 8.86
C TYR A 18 16.15 -20.71 7.67
N TYR A 19 17.24 -20.62 6.91
CA TYR A 19 17.89 -21.77 6.28
C TYR A 19 19.39 -21.71 6.56
N LEU A 20 19.83 -22.51 7.53
CA LEU A 20 21.23 -22.90 7.71
C LEU A 20 21.51 -24.11 6.81
N GLY A 21 22.30 -23.91 5.77
CA GLY A 21 22.96 -24.97 5.02
C GLY A 21 24.47 -24.94 5.29
N ILE A 22 24.93 -25.81 6.19
CA ILE A 22 26.36 -26.04 6.46
C ILE A 22 27.02 -26.61 5.20
N ARG A 23 28.05 -25.94 4.65
CA ARG A 23 29.14 -26.60 3.90
C ARG A 23 30.49 -25.93 4.13
N GLN A 24 31.49 -26.80 4.18
CA GLN A 24 32.85 -26.63 4.71
C GLN A 24 33.78 -25.76 3.84
N ASN A 25 34.77 -25.18 4.52
CA ASN A 25 35.96 -24.48 4.03
C ASN A 25 36.64 -25.09 2.78
N ARG A 26 37.06 -24.22 1.85
CA ARG A 26 38.34 -24.35 1.13
C ARG A 26 38.86 -22.96 0.68
N PRO A 27 40.17 -22.67 0.80
CA PRO A 27 40.70 -21.32 0.61
C PRO A 27 41.19 -21.06 -0.82
N GLY A 28 41.13 -19.78 -1.22
CA GLY A 28 41.99 -19.21 -2.26
C GLY A 28 41.30 -18.75 -3.54
N SER A 29 41.05 -17.46 -3.66
CA SER A 29 41.64 -16.63 -4.72
C SER A 29 41.37 -15.15 -4.43
N VAL A 30 42.44 -14.38 -4.35
CA VAL A 30 42.39 -12.91 -4.31
C VAL A 30 41.85 -12.47 -5.67
N SER A 31 40.67 -11.88 -5.68
CA SER A 31 40.16 -11.13 -6.84
C SER A 31 40.04 -9.67 -6.45
N THR A 32 40.82 -8.87 -7.17
CA THR A 32 40.98 -7.43 -7.08
C THR A 32 39.66 -6.69 -7.09
N VAL A 33 39.58 -5.70 -6.18
CA VAL A 33 38.54 -4.67 -6.12
C VAL A 33 38.39 -4.02 -7.49
N SER A 34 37.27 -4.27 -8.17
CA SER A 34 36.89 -3.48 -9.33
C SER A 34 36.17 -2.24 -8.81
N GLU A 35 36.82 -1.09 -8.93
CA GLU A 35 36.21 0.22 -8.82
C GLU A 35 34.90 0.26 -9.62
N SER A 36 33.80 0.59 -8.96
CA SER A 36 32.52 0.75 -9.62
C SER A 36 32.60 1.89 -10.64
N ASN A 37 32.62 1.53 -11.92
CA ASN A 37 32.49 2.45 -13.05
C ASN A 37 31.19 3.27 -12.93
N PRO A 38 31.23 4.60 -13.15
CA PRO A 38 30.07 5.50 -13.06
C PRO A 38 29.11 5.41 -14.26
N THR A 39 29.04 4.27 -14.97
CA THR A 39 28.24 4.09 -16.19
C THR A 39 27.09 3.09 -16.07
N THR A 40 26.79 2.58 -14.88
CA THR A 40 25.66 1.67 -14.68
C THR A 40 24.40 2.49 -14.39
N ILE A 41 23.43 2.48 -15.30
CA ILE A 41 22.12 3.10 -15.09
C ILE A 41 21.42 2.32 -13.97
N TRP A 42 21.27 2.92 -12.78
CA TRP A 42 20.54 2.29 -11.68
C TRP A 42 19.06 2.16 -12.03
N LYS A 43 18.39 1.15 -11.47
CA LYS A 43 16.94 0.99 -11.61
C LYS A 43 16.25 1.88 -10.59
N THR A 44 15.08 2.41 -10.93
CA THR A 44 14.29 3.25 -10.03
C THR A 44 13.08 2.48 -9.51
N TYR A 45 12.97 2.36 -8.19
CA TYR A 45 11.74 1.96 -7.52
C TYR A 45 10.87 3.19 -7.24
N LYS A 46 9.56 3.08 -7.44
CA LYS A 46 8.59 4.16 -7.16
C LYS A 46 7.33 3.57 -6.55
N ASN A 47 6.94 4.08 -5.38
CA ASN A 47 5.68 3.71 -4.74
C ASN A 47 5.09 4.88 -3.96
N GLY A 48 4.00 5.44 -4.49
CA GLY A 48 3.02 6.34 -3.83
C GLY A 48 3.56 7.64 -3.21
N GLY A 49 4.45 7.52 -2.23
CA GLY A 49 5.07 8.60 -1.47
C GLY A 49 6.59 8.62 -1.51
N ILE A 50 7.24 7.64 -2.14
CA ILE A 50 8.71 7.51 -2.15
C ILE A 50 9.23 6.95 -3.47
N ALA A 51 10.44 7.37 -3.83
CA ALA A 51 11.23 6.78 -4.88
C ALA A 51 12.69 6.67 -4.45
N PHE A 52 13.40 5.66 -4.93
CA PHE A 52 14.84 5.54 -4.77
C PHE A 52 15.40 4.69 -5.91
N GLU A 53 16.71 4.77 -6.09
CA GLU A 53 17.42 3.97 -7.06
C GLU A 53 18.15 2.80 -6.38
N TYR A 54 18.28 1.70 -7.12
CA TYR A 54 18.95 0.49 -6.67
C TYR A 54 19.79 -0.13 -7.81
N PRO A 55 20.78 -0.99 -7.49
CA PRO A 55 21.65 -1.60 -8.49
C PRO A 55 20.89 -2.33 -9.61
N PRO A 56 21.30 -2.18 -10.87
CA PRO A 56 20.51 -2.65 -12.01
C PRO A 56 20.44 -4.17 -12.16
N ASN A 57 21.43 -4.89 -11.64
CA ASN A 57 21.47 -6.35 -11.64
C ASN A 57 20.60 -6.98 -10.54
N TRP A 58 20.08 -6.19 -9.60
CA TRP A 58 19.20 -6.71 -8.56
C TRP A 58 17.82 -7.04 -9.09
N ILE A 59 17.22 -8.04 -8.45
CA ILE A 59 15.91 -8.58 -8.79
C ILE A 59 14.91 -8.07 -7.76
N GLU A 60 13.94 -7.30 -8.23
CA GLU A 60 12.80 -6.86 -7.42
C GLU A 60 11.84 -8.04 -7.21
N LYS A 61 11.62 -8.42 -5.96
CA LYS A 61 10.70 -9.52 -5.59
C LYS A 61 9.24 -9.06 -5.60
N PRO A 62 8.28 -9.99 -5.58
CA PRO A 62 6.88 -9.65 -5.30
C PRO A 62 6.74 -8.95 -3.94
N VAL A 63 5.90 -7.92 -3.89
CA VAL A 63 5.56 -7.20 -2.65
C VAL A 63 4.92 -8.16 -1.64
N LEU A 64 5.37 -8.09 -0.38
CA LEU A 64 4.80 -8.81 0.75
C LEU A 64 3.90 -7.87 1.56
N VAL A 65 2.59 -8.08 1.54
CA VAL A 65 1.62 -7.27 2.30
C VAL A 65 1.46 -7.82 3.72
N GLN A 66 1.60 -6.96 4.74
CA GLN A 66 1.45 -7.33 6.15
C GLN A 66 0.71 -6.23 6.93
N GLY A 67 -0.48 -6.55 7.44
CA GLY A 67 -1.29 -5.59 8.21
C GLY A 67 -1.68 -4.37 7.39
N SER A 68 -1.42 -3.16 7.91
CA SER A 68 -1.64 -1.88 7.23
C SER A 68 -0.45 -1.42 6.38
N GLY A 69 0.51 -2.31 6.10
CA GLY A 69 1.74 -2.00 5.40
C GLY A 69 2.17 -3.09 4.42
N PHE A 70 3.34 -2.87 3.84
CA PHE A 70 3.96 -3.80 2.91
C PHE A 70 5.49 -3.74 3.00
N THR A 71 6.13 -4.78 2.49
CA THR A 71 7.58 -4.89 2.32
C THR A 71 7.88 -5.22 0.86
N GLN A 72 8.78 -4.45 0.27
CA GLN A 72 9.42 -4.72 -1.01
C GLN A 72 10.84 -5.22 -0.75
N GLU A 73 11.21 -6.38 -1.31
CA GLU A 73 12.56 -6.92 -1.24
C GLU A 73 13.26 -6.83 -2.59
N PHE A 74 14.58 -6.69 -2.55
CA PHE A 74 15.46 -6.68 -3.72
C PHE A 74 16.63 -7.62 -3.45
N ASP A 75 16.79 -8.61 -4.32
CA ASP A 75 17.84 -9.62 -4.22
C ASP A 75 19.02 -9.26 -5.11
N ASP A 76 20.21 -9.30 -4.51
CA ASP A 76 21.47 -9.32 -5.23
C ASP A 76 21.73 -10.72 -5.79
N PRO A 77 21.91 -10.91 -7.11
CA PRO A 77 22.15 -12.24 -7.69
C PRO A 77 23.45 -12.90 -7.22
N GLU A 78 24.35 -12.15 -6.59
CA GLU A 78 25.57 -12.67 -5.97
C GLU A 78 25.41 -13.02 -4.48
N ASP A 79 24.19 -12.90 -3.93
CA ASP A 79 23.82 -13.14 -2.53
C ASP A 79 24.68 -12.34 -1.51
N LYS A 80 25.30 -11.23 -1.94
CA LYS A 80 26.11 -10.38 -1.05
C LYS A 80 25.25 -9.41 -0.26
N TYR A 81 24.08 -9.06 -0.80
CA TYR A 81 23.18 -8.06 -0.24
C TYR A 81 21.74 -8.55 -0.20
N ILE A 82 21.04 -8.19 0.86
CA ILE A 82 19.58 -8.27 0.93
C ILE A 82 19.09 -6.87 1.26
N PHE A 83 18.34 -6.28 0.35
CA PHE A 83 17.78 -4.95 0.53
C PHE A 83 16.27 -5.01 0.65
N SER A 84 15.71 -4.32 1.62
CA SER A 84 14.27 -4.21 1.81
C SER A 84 13.84 -2.78 2.07
N PHE A 85 12.65 -2.48 1.56
CA PHE A 85 11.91 -1.27 1.86
C PHE A 85 10.57 -1.67 2.45
N SER A 86 10.20 -1.14 3.60
CA SER A 86 8.87 -1.32 4.17
C SER A 86 8.18 0.01 4.41
N SER A 87 6.87 0.00 4.26
CA SER A 87 5.98 1.11 4.55
C SER A 87 4.85 0.61 5.43
N ILE A 88 4.72 1.20 6.62
CA ILE A 88 3.62 0.92 7.55
C ILE A 88 2.84 2.20 7.86
N GLY A 89 1.56 2.06 8.20
CA GLY A 89 0.79 3.21 8.70
C GLY A 89 1.38 3.75 10.01
N ASN A 90 1.40 5.08 10.16
CA ASN A 90 1.81 5.73 11.41
C ASN A 90 0.72 5.57 12.48
N TYR A 91 0.82 4.50 13.26
CA TYR A 91 -0.13 4.19 14.32
C TYR A 91 0.58 3.53 15.51
N ASN A 92 0.49 4.15 16.68
CA ASN A 92 1.00 3.61 17.95
C ASN A 92 -0.13 2.81 18.63
N GLN A 93 0.04 1.48 18.72
CA GLN A 93 -0.95 0.60 19.33
C GLN A 93 -1.12 0.81 20.85
N VAL A 94 -0.10 1.35 21.53
CA VAL A 94 -0.13 1.59 22.98
C VAL A 94 -0.97 2.82 23.30
N THR A 95 -0.83 3.89 22.52
CA THR A 95 -1.52 5.16 22.76
C THR A 95 -2.81 5.33 21.95
N GLY A 96 -3.01 4.50 20.92
CA GLY A 96 -4.12 4.61 19.97
C GLY A 96 -4.03 5.82 19.04
N LYS A 97 -2.88 6.51 18.98
CA LYS A 97 -2.63 7.72 18.20
C LYS A 97 -1.44 7.52 17.27
N PRO A 98 -1.26 8.31 16.20
CA PRO A 98 -0.02 8.33 15.44
C PRO A 98 1.18 8.74 16.32
N TYR A 99 2.37 8.21 16.03
CA TYR A 99 3.62 8.69 16.62
C TYR A 99 3.83 10.15 16.21
N ALA A 100 4.16 11.01 17.18
CA ALA A 100 4.36 12.44 16.95
C ALA A 100 5.75 12.73 16.37
N THR A 101 6.75 11.92 16.71
CA THR A 101 8.12 12.06 16.24
C THR A 101 8.72 10.72 15.83
N ILE A 102 9.72 10.76 14.95
CA ILE A 102 10.45 9.55 14.54
C ILE A 102 11.21 8.93 15.72
N ASP A 103 11.65 9.74 16.69
CA ASP A 103 12.30 9.26 17.92
C ASP A 103 11.32 8.49 18.81
N GLU A 104 10.07 8.92 18.89
CA GLU A 104 9.01 8.18 19.60
C GLU A 104 8.76 6.82 18.95
N PHE A 105 8.73 6.75 17.63
CA PHE A 105 8.57 5.50 16.89
C PHE A 105 9.76 4.55 17.09
N VAL A 106 10.99 5.07 16.92
CA VAL A 106 12.22 4.29 17.07
C VAL A 106 12.38 3.79 18.51
N GLY A 107 11.90 4.56 19.50
CA GLY A 107 11.73 4.09 20.88
C GLY A 107 13.04 3.72 21.60
N MET A 108 14.17 4.24 21.13
CA MET A 108 15.47 3.93 21.71
C MET A 108 15.72 4.80 22.96
N PRO A 109 16.32 4.25 24.03
CA PRO A 109 16.60 4.98 25.27
C PRO A 109 17.77 5.97 25.14
N TYR A 110 18.38 6.06 23.96
CA TYR A 110 19.50 6.94 23.63
C TYR A 110 19.25 7.65 22.30
N LYS A 111 19.98 8.74 22.06
CA LYS A 111 19.87 9.51 20.81
C LYS A 111 20.39 8.69 19.64
N VAL A 112 19.52 8.42 18.69
CA VAL A 112 19.86 7.72 17.45
C VAL A 112 20.46 8.70 16.44
N GLY A 113 21.35 8.21 15.57
CA GLY A 113 21.94 9.03 14.52
C GLY A 113 20.87 9.65 13.62
N ALA A 114 20.96 10.95 13.37
CA ALA A 114 20.07 11.62 12.43
C ALA A 114 20.58 11.39 10.99
N VAL A 115 19.65 11.22 10.07
CA VAL A 115 19.92 11.19 8.63
C VAL A 115 18.98 12.16 7.94
N THR A 116 19.42 12.76 6.85
CA THR A 116 18.58 13.63 6.02
C THR A 116 18.64 13.15 4.59
N ALA A 117 17.48 12.97 3.98
CA ALA A 117 17.35 12.58 2.58
C ALA A 117 16.23 13.40 1.94
N ASP A 118 16.54 14.07 0.82
CA ASP A 118 15.63 14.98 0.09
C ASP A 118 14.94 16.06 0.96
N GLY A 119 15.61 16.46 2.04
CA GLY A 119 15.13 17.44 3.02
C GLY A 119 14.23 16.87 4.12
N GLN A 120 13.94 15.56 4.10
CA GLN A 120 13.24 14.87 5.18
C GLN A 120 14.25 14.37 6.22
N GLU A 121 14.02 14.72 7.48
CA GLU A 121 14.80 14.19 8.60
C GLU A 121 14.30 12.78 8.97
N GLY A 122 15.23 11.87 9.19
CA GLY A 122 14.99 10.51 9.65
C GLY A 122 16.01 10.07 10.70
N ARG A 123 16.01 8.78 11.03
CA ARG A 123 16.93 8.16 11.98
C ARG A 123 17.63 6.97 11.36
N GLN A 124 18.89 6.79 11.67
CA GLN A 124 19.64 5.57 11.40
C GLN A 124 19.90 4.84 12.72
N PRO A 125 19.02 3.90 13.11
CA PRO A 125 19.27 3.02 14.25
C PRO A 125 20.60 2.31 14.06
N LEU A 126 21.45 2.32 15.08
CA LEU A 126 22.65 1.52 15.03
C LEU A 126 22.26 0.04 15.04
N PRO A 127 22.97 -0.81 14.28
CA PRO A 127 22.77 -2.24 14.38
C PRO A 127 22.99 -2.72 15.82
N ARG A 128 22.22 -3.73 16.21
CA ARG A 128 22.48 -4.43 17.48
C ARG A 128 23.85 -5.11 17.41
N ALA A 129 24.46 -5.35 18.56
CA ALA A 129 25.68 -6.15 18.63
C ALA A 129 25.45 -7.53 17.98
N GLY A 130 26.31 -7.91 17.03
CA GLY A 130 26.14 -9.10 16.20
C GLY A 130 25.23 -8.92 14.97
N SER A 131 24.87 -7.69 14.62
CA SER A 131 24.14 -7.33 13.40
C SER A 131 24.81 -6.18 12.65
N GLU A 132 26.12 -6.00 12.82
CA GLU A 132 26.92 -4.95 12.21
C GLU A 132 26.87 -4.97 10.67
N ASP A 133 26.39 -6.07 10.09
CA ASP A 133 26.10 -6.26 8.68
C ASP A 133 24.80 -5.58 8.21
N VAL A 134 23.99 -5.04 9.11
CA VAL A 134 22.70 -4.39 8.79
C VAL A 134 22.80 -2.87 8.88
N ASN A 135 22.46 -2.21 7.78
CA ASN A 135 22.31 -0.76 7.70
C ASN A 135 20.81 -0.44 7.61
N SER A 136 20.32 0.51 8.40
CA SER A 136 18.90 0.85 8.45
C SER A 136 18.70 2.36 8.49
N ALA A 137 17.63 2.84 7.85
CA ALA A 137 17.18 4.22 7.94
C ALA A 137 15.65 4.27 8.00
N VAL A 138 15.13 5.08 8.90
CA VAL A 138 13.71 5.24 9.16
C VAL A 138 13.31 6.69 8.95
N PHE A 139 12.24 6.91 8.19
CA PHE A 139 11.70 8.23 7.90
C PHE A 139 10.19 8.23 8.09
N PHE A 140 9.62 9.39 8.39
CA PHE A 140 8.21 9.62 8.11
C PHE A 140 8.04 10.00 6.65
N SER A 141 6.91 9.58 6.09
CA SER A 141 6.32 10.23 4.91
C SER A 141 6.09 11.73 5.18
N VAL A 142 6.00 12.52 4.11
CA VAL A 142 5.88 13.98 4.21
C VAL A 142 4.61 14.43 4.95
N ASP A 143 3.53 13.66 4.84
CA ASP A 143 2.27 13.89 5.57
C ASP A 143 2.24 13.24 6.96
N ALA A 144 3.34 12.59 7.37
CA ALA A 144 3.49 11.80 8.59
C ALA A 144 2.43 10.69 8.78
N LYS A 145 1.75 10.25 7.71
CA LYS A 145 0.74 9.18 7.80
C LYS A 145 1.32 7.78 7.65
N ALA A 146 2.53 7.67 7.13
CA ALA A 146 3.28 6.43 6.96
C ALA A 146 4.72 6.56 7.50
N ILE A 147 5.27 5.41 7.90
CA ILE A 147 6.64 5.25 8.36
C ILE A 147 7.35 4.35 7.36
N TYR A 148 8.47 4.85 6.84
CA TYR A 148 9.30 4.19 5.84
C TYR A 148 10.56 3.67 6.49
N THR A 149 10.86 2.40 6.28
CA THR A 149 12.08 1.76 6.76
C THR A 149 12.82 1.16 5.57
N LEU A 150 14.08 1.54 5.40
CA LEU A 150 14.98 0.96 4.41
C LEU A 150 16.05 0.17 5.16
N GLU A 151 16.27 -1.10 4.80
CA GLU A 151 17.29 -1.95 5.41
C GLU A 151 18.14 -2.65 4.35
N LEU A 152 19.45 -2.57 4.52
CA LEU A 152 20.43 -3.30 3.72
C LEU A 152 21.28 -4.18 4.62
N LYS A 153 21.13 -5.50 4.45
CA LYS A 153 22.05 -6.49 5.01
C LYS A 153 23.16 -6.79 4.02
N ALA A 154 24.41 -6.82 4.47
CA ALA A 154 25.58 -6.99 3.61
C ALA A 154 26.63 -7.95 4.20
N VAL A 155 27.14 -8.89 3.41
CA VAL A 155 28.23 -9.78 3.85
C VAL A 155 29.52 -8.98 4.14
N ASP A 156 29.82 -7.96 3.33
CA ASP A 156 30.88 -6.99 3.60
C ASP A 156 30.31 -5.71 4.22
N ILE A 157 30.60 -5.49 5.50
CA ILE A 157 30.12 -4.34 6.29
C ILE A 157 30.54 -3.02 5.63
N GLY A 158 31.79 -2.92 5.16
CA GLY A 158 32.35 -1.68 4.62
C GLY A 158 31.72 -1.29 3.28
N GLY A 159 31.61 -2.26 2.37
CA GLY A 159 30.91 -2.10 1.09
C GLY A 159 29.41 -1.87 1.26
N GLY A 160 28.77 -2.59 2.19
CA GLY A 160 27.35 -2.43 2.52
C GLY A 160 27.00 -1.01 2.94
N ARG A 161 27.78 -0.43 3.87
CA ARG A 161 27.54 0.95 4.30
C ARG A 161 27.63 1.96 3.15
N LYS A 162 28.66 1.85 2.31
CA LYS A 162 28.83 2.75 1.13
C LYS A 162 27.66 2.62 0.16
N LEU A 163 27.24 1.40 -0.15
CA LEU A 163 26.12 1.16 -1.06
C LEU A 163 24.80 1.70 -0.48
N PHE A 164 24.57 1.50 0.83
CA PHE A 164 23.38 2.03 1.49
C PHE A 164 23.33 3.56 1.47
N GLU A 165 24.46 4.23 1.73
CA GLU A 165 24.57 5.68 1.62
C GLU A 165 24.28 6.18 0.19
N GLN A 166 24.75 5.45 -0.83
CA GLN A 166 24.43 5.76 -2.23
C GLN A 166 22.92 5.62 -2.50
N ILE A 167 22.28 4.52 -2.08
CA ILE A 167 20.83 4.34 -2.21
C ILE A 167 20.08 5.50 -1.52
N LEU A 168 20.44 5.82 -0.28
CA LEU A 168 19.82 6.93 0.46
C LEU A 168 20.00 8.29 -0.22
N SER A 169 21.12 8.51 -0.91
CA SER A 169 21.36 9.76 -1.65
C SER A 169 20.41 9.96 -2.84
N THR A 170 19.83 8.87 -3.36
CA THR A 170 18.84 8.89 -4.45
C THR A 170 17.40 8.97 -3.95
N LEU A 171 17.19 8.82 -2.64
CA LEU A 171 15.87 8.83 -2.03
C LEU A 171 15.18 10.15 -2.35
N LYS A 172 13.97 10.06 -2.91
CA LYS A 172 13.06 11.17 -3.15
C LYS A 172 11.78 10.88 -2.41
N PHE A 173 11.39 11.81 -1.56
CA PHE A 173 10.04 11.80 -1.04
C PHE A 173 9.19 12.49 -2.09
N SER A 174 8.09 11.85 -2.46
CA SER A 174 7.01 12.60 -3.07
C SER A 174 6.50 13.52 -1.96
N ARG A 175 7.14 14.69 -1.83
CA ARG A 175 6.44 15.87 -1.33
C ARG A 175 5.14 15.82 -2.08
N LEU A 176 4.03 15.84 -1.35
CA LEU A 176 2.78 16.19 -1.98
C LEU A 176 3.15 17.42 -2.83
N GLN A 177 3.24 17.22 -4.16
CA GLN A 177 2.63 18.19 -5.03
C GLN A 177 1.33 18.43 -4.30
N ALA A 178 1.12 19.64 -3.78
CA ALA A 178 -0.24 20.16 -3.73
C ALA A 178 -0.83 19.62 -5.02
N GLU A 179 -1.79 18.70 -4.88
CA GLU A 179 -2.22 17.77 -5.93
C GLU A 179 -2.04 18.49 -7.25
N PRO A 180 -1.44 17.91 -8.32
CA PRO A 180 -1.49 18.58 -9.61
C PRO A 180 -2.92 19.06 -9.72
N THR A 181 -3.11 20.38 -9.65
CA THR A 181 -4.43 20.92 -9.34
C THR A 181 -5.14 20.57 -10.60
N LEU A 182 -5.86 19.45 -10.57
CA LEU A 182 -6.45 18.88 -11.75
C LEU A 182 -7.33 20.02 -12.17
N ALA A 183 -6.97 20.62 -13.32
CA ALA A 183 -7.78 21.66 -13.92
C ALA A 183 -9.22 21.15 -13.77
N PRO A 184 -10.10 21.91 -13.10
CA PRO A 184 -11.33 21.39 -12.51
C PRO A 184 -11.95 20.42 -13.50
N ALA A 185 -12.05 19.14 -13.09
CA ALA A 185 -12.34 18.05 -14.01
C ALA A 185 -13.52 18.48 -14.89
N LYS A 186 -13.25 18.70 -16.18
CA LYS A 186 -14.22 19.29 -17.11
C LYS A 186 -15.52 18.46 -17.24
N ASN A 187 -15.58 17.27 -16.63
CA ASN A 187 -16.67 16.31 -16.74
C ASN A 187 -17.00 15.58 -15.43
N VAL A 188 -17.16 16.27 -14.29
CA VAL A 188 -17.70 15.61 -13.08
C VAL A 188 -19.17 15.26 -13.32
N LYS A 189 -19.49 13.97 -13.44
CA LYS A 189 -20.87 13.51 -13.69
C LYS A 189 -21.64 13.46 -12.37
N ARG A 190 -22.80 14.13 -12.31
CA ARG A 190 -23.69 14.07 -11.15
C ARG A 190 -24.54 12.81 -11.21
N LEU A 191 -24.48 12.00 -10.15
CA LEU A 191 -25.33 10.84 -9.95
C LEU A 191 -26.41 11.20 -8.93
N THR A 192 -27.64 10.80 -9.22
CA THR A 192 -28.77 10.91 -8.30
C THR A 192 -29.24 9.51 -7.91
N TYR A 193 -29.69 9.38 -6.66
CA TYR A 193 -30.30 8.14 -6.20
C TYR A 193 -31.48 7.80 -7.11
N TYR A 194 -31.48 6.59 -7.61
CA TYR A 194 -32.54 6.06 -8.46
C TYR A 194 -32.59 4.55 -8.28
N LEU A 195 -33.70 4.06 -7.73
CA LEU A 195 -34.03 2.64 -7.71
C LEU A 195 -35.01 2.36 -8.85
N PRO A 196 -34.61 1.65 -9.91
CA PRO A 196 -35.50 1.37 -11.04
C PRO A 196 -36.70 0.53 -10.61
N SER A 197 -37.82 0.67 -11.33
CA SER A 197 -39.02 -0.12 -11.06
C SER A 197 -38.73 -1.63 -11.23
N GLY A 198 -39.20 -2.43 -10.27
CA GLY A 198 -39.01 -3.88 -10.27
C GLY A 198 -37.63 -4.35 -9.77
N TRP A 199 -36.74 -3.43 -9.41
CA TRP A 199 -35.53 -3.78 -8.67
C TRP A 199 -35.86 -4.03 -7.20
N LEU A 200 -35.10 -4.93 -6.57
CA LEU A 200 -35.15 -5.20 -5.15
C LEU A 200 -33.94 -4.55 -4.46
N THR A 201 -33.97 -4.49 -3.13
CA THR A 201 -32.83 -4.04 -2.33
C THR A 201 -32.28 -5.18 -1.48
N MET A 202 -30.98 -5.11 -1.21
CA MET A 202 -30.27 -5.95 -0.25
C MET A 202 -29.58 -5.04 0.75
N THR A 203 -29.73 -5.38 2.03
CA THR A 203 -29.06 -4.67 3.13
C THR A 203 -27.89 -5.51 3.62
N ASP A 204 -26.79 -4.86 3.98
CA ASP A 204 -25.67 -5.54 4.61
C ASP A 204 -26.07 -6.19 5.96
N ALA A 205 -25.21 -7.09 6.46
CA ALA A 205 -25.48 -7.80 7.71
C ALA A 205 -25.64 -6.85 8.92
N ALA A 206 -25.05 -5.66 8.87
CA ALA A 206 -25.16 -4.65 9.93
C ALA A 206 -26.44 -3.82 9.84
N GLY A 207 -27.22 -3.91 8.75
CA GLY A 207 -28.43 -3.12 8.59
C GLY A 207 -28.17 -1.65 8.24
N THR A 208 -26.96 -1.28 7.81
CA THR A 208 -26.50 0.11 7.65
C THR A 208 -26.32 0.55 6.19
N LEU A 209 -26.11 -0.39 5.28
CA LEU A 209 -25.87 -0.17 3.86
C LEU A 209 -26.94 -0.91 3.07
N GLU A 210 -27.64 -0.22 2.17
CA GLU A 210 -28.59 -0.82 1.24
C GLU A 210 -28.16 -0.58 -0.21
N VAL A 211 -28.28 -1.61 -1.04
CA VAL A 211 -27.96 -1.58 -2.48
C VAL A 211 -29.10 -2.23 -3.27
N GLY A 212 -29.47 -1.61 -4.39
CA GLY A 212 -30.47 -2.13 -5.32
C GLY A 212 -29.87 -3.11 -6.33
N TYR A 213 -30.67 -4.10 -6.73
CA TYR A 213 -30.32 -5.06 -7.77
C TYR A 213 -31.55 -5.49 -8.59
N ASN A 214 -31.32 -5.93 -9.82
CA ASN A 214 -32.39 -6.44 -10.69
C ASN A 214 -32.55 -7.95 -10.51
N PRO A 215 -33.62 -8.43 -9.83
CA PRO A 215 -33.78 -9.86 -9.56
C PRO A 215 -33.98 -10.71 -10.82
N LYS A 216 -34.27 -10.09 -11.98
CA LYS A 216 -34.42 -10.82 -13.25
C LYS A 216 -33.10 -11.30 -13.85
N VAL A 217 -32.00 -10.61 -13.53
CA VAL A 217 -30.68 -10.83 -14.15
C VAL A 217 -29.55 -10.85 -13.12
N SER A 218 -29.87 -10.84 -11.83
CA SER A 218 -28.88 -10.86 -10.76
C SER A 218 -29.43 -11.46 -9.48
N SER A 219 -28.55 -12.01 -8.67
CA SER A 219 -28.80 -12.39 -7.28
C SER A 219 -27.97 -11.52 -6.34
N ALA A 220 -28.44 -11.37 -5.10
CA ALA A 220 -27.74 -10.60 -4.08
C ALA A 220 -27.43 -11.48 -2.85
N SER A 221 -26.28 -11.25 -2.22
CA SER A 221 -25.90 -11.86 -0.95
C SER A 221 -25.18 -10.86 -0.04
N THR A 222 -24.96 -11.24 1.22
CA THR A 222 -24.30 -10.38 2.23
C THR A 222 -22.93 -10.90 2.68
N VAL A 223 -22.40 -11.94 2.02
CA VAL A 223 -21.21 -12.68 2.50
C VAL A 223 -19.94 -11.83 2.50
N ARG A 224 -19.81 -10.88 1.57
CA ARG A 224 -18.59 -10.05 1.38
C ARG A 224 -18.88 -8.55 1.48
N GLY A 225 -19.93 -8.20 2.22
CA GLY A 225 -20.68 -6.96 1.99
C GLY A 225 -21.89 -7.25 1.11
N VAL A 226 -22.51 -6.22 0.54
CA VAL A 226 -23.60 -6.43 -0.41
C VAL A 226 -22.98 -6.82 -1.76
N ASP A 227 -23.04 -8.11 -2.08
CA ASP A 227 -22.49 -8.72 -3.29
C ASP A 227 -23.63 -8.99 -4.27
N ILE A 228 -23.58 -8.31 -5.41
CA ILE A 228 -24.51 -8.48 -6.54
C ILE A 228 -23.83 -9.31 -7.60
N GLU A 229 -24.31 -10.52 -7.78
CA GLU A 229 -23.83 -11.47 -8.75
C GLU A 229 -24.72 -11.40 -10.00
N LEU A 230 -24.14 -10.96 -11.12
CA LEU A 230 -24.83 -10.85 -12.39
C LEU A 230 -24.95 -12.23 -13.04
N THR A 231 -26.17 -12.56 -13.45
CA THR A 231 -26.44 -13.77 -14.23
C THR A 231 -25.83 -13.59 -15.63
N PRO A 232 -24.97 -14.50 -16.10
CA PRO A 232 -24.45 -14.42 -17.45
C PRO A 232 -25.57 -14.50 -18.48
N ASN A 233 -25.52 -13.65 -19.50
CA ASN A 233 -26.44 -13.74 -20.64
C ASN A 233 -26.15 -14.96 -21.54
N ASP A 234 -24.92 -15.50 -21.47
CA ASP A 234 -24.50 -16.70 -22.18
C ASP A 234 -24.25 -17.83 -21.16
N PRO A 235 -24.96 -18.97 -21.24
CA PRO A 235 -24.78 -20.10 -20.33
C PRO A 235 -23.38 -20.74 -20.39
N ASN A 236 -22.57 -20.44 -21.40
CA ASN A 236 -21.19 -20.93 -21.52
C ASN A 236 -20.15 -20.06 -20.79
N VAL A 237 -20.55 -18.91 -20.25
CA VAL A 237 -19.67 -18.04 -19.46
C VAL A 237 -19.59 -18.56 -18.03
N ILE A 238 -18.43 -19.13 -17.70
CA ILE A 238 -18.15 -19.76 -16.39
C ILE A 238 -17.90 -18.70 -15.30
N LEU A 239 -17.34 -17.55 -15.67
CA LEU A 239 -17.02 -16.46 -14.74
C LEU A 239 -18.21 -15.50 -14.60
N ARG A 240 -18.83 -15.51 -13.43
CA ARG A 240 -19.91 -14.57 -13.11
C ARG A 240 -19.34 -13.20 -12.76
N SER A 241 -19.97 -12.14 -13.24
CA SER A 241 -19.57 -10.78 -12.91
C SER A 241 -20.15 -10.38 -11.56
N HIS A 242 -19.31 -9.85 -10.69
CA HIS A 242 -19.71 -9.38 -9.37
C HIS A 242 -19.61 -7.86 -9.28
N ILE A 243 -20.53 -7.27 -8.52
CA ILE A 243 -20.43 -5.92 -7.99
C ILE A 243 -20.53 -6.03 -6.47
N VAL A 244 -19.47 -5.65 -5.76
CA VAL A 244 -19.45 -5.73 -4.29
C VAL A 244 -19.39 -4.33 -3.71
N VAL A 245 -20.28 -4.05 -2.76
CA VAL A 245 -20.31 -2.79 -2.02
C VAL A 245 -20.08 -3.07 -0.54
N ARG A 246 -19.11 -2.36 0.05
CA ARG A 246 -18.78 -2.40 1.47
C ARG A 246 -18.75 -1.00 2.05
N LEU A 247 -19.20 -0.85 3.29
CA LEU A 247 -19.06 0.39 4.04
C LEU A 247 -17.84 0.29 4.96
N LEU A 248 -16.82 1.11 4.72
CA LEU A 248 -15.55 1.07 5.44
C LEU A 248 -15.26 2.41 6.13
N PRO A 249 -14.44 2.41 7.20
CA PRO A 249 -13.91 3.64 7.79
C PRO A 249 -13.16 4.48 6.75
N TYR A 250 -13.33 5.80 6.81
CA TYR A 250 -12.68 6.75 5.92
C TYR A 250 -12.30 8.02 6.67
N ASP A 251 -11.03 8.39 6.60
CA ASP A 251 -10.46 9.53 7.34
C ASP A 251 -10.76 10.89 6.71
N GLY A 252 -11.44 10.92 5.55
CA GLY A 252 -11.64 12.16 4.78
C GLY A 252 -10.44 12.54 3.90
N GLY A 253 -9.43 11.67 3.80
CA GLY A 253 -8.19 11.88 3.08
C GLY A 253 -8.29 11.66 1.56
N SER A 254 -7.28 11.02 0.98
CA SER A 254 -7.23 10.79 -0.46
C SER A 254 -8.13 9.62 -0.88
N ARG A 255 -8.94 9.84 -1.92
CA ARG A 255 -9.78 8.81 -2.53
C ARG A 255 -8.94 7.72 -3.20
N HIS A 256 -7.87 8.11 -3.91
CA HIS A 256 -6.90 7.17 -4.48
C HIS A 256 -6.27 6.30 -3.40
N ARG A 257 -5.81 6.92 -2.31
CA ARG A 257 -5.21 6.19 -1.19
C ARG A 257 -6.17 5.17 -0.59
N PHE A 258 -7.42 5.56 -0.33
CA PHE A 258 -8.44 4.64 0.18
C PHE A 258 -8.62 3.44 -0.76
N ILE A 259 -8.66 3.68 -2.08
CA ILE A 259 -8.78 2.62 -3.09
C ILE A 259 -7.54 1.72 -3.07
N TYR A 260 -6.34 2.29 -3.08
CA TYR A 260 -5.08 1.55 -3.10
C TYR A 260 -4.90 0.69 -1.85
N GLU A 261 -5.21 1.22 -0.67
CA GLU A 261 -5.19 0.43 0.58
C GLU A 261 -6.20 -0.73 0.51
N SER A 262 -7.36 -0.51 -0.11
CA SER A 262 -8.37 -1.56 -0.31
C SER A 262 -7.95 -2.63 -1.34
N MET A 263 -7.08 -2.26 -2.27
CA MET A 263 -6.47 -3.16 -3.25
C MET A 263 -5.29 -3.95 -2.68
N GLY A 264 -4.69 -3.46 -1.59
CA GLY A 264 -3.45 -3.99 -1.02
C GLY A 264 -2.18 -3.27 -1.48
N GLY A 265 -2.29 -2.17 -2.23
CA GLY A 265 -1.14 -1.39 -2.69
C GLY A 265 -1.46 -0.38 -3.79
N VAL A 266 -0.47 0.46 -4.12
CA VAL A 266 -0.54 1.36 -5.27
C VAL A 266 -0.36 0.52 -6.54
N PRO A 267 -1.28 0.58 -7.50
CA PRO A 267 -1.18 -0.23 -8.71
C PRO A 267 -0.01 0.18 -9.57
N ILE A 268 0.82 -0.80 -9.93
CA ILE A 268 1.98 -0.63 -10.82
C ILE A 268 1.52 -0.44 -12.27
N ALA A 269 2.44 -0.07 -13.15
CA ALA A 269 2.09 0.26 -14.54
C ALA A 269 1.50 -0.95 -15.28
N GLU A 270 2.00 -2.15 -14.99
CA GLU A 270 1.62 -3.42 -15.60
C GLU A 270 0.21 -3.88 -15.21
N GLU A 271 -0.30 -3.41 -14.07
CA GLU A 271 -1.67 -3.69 -13.60
C GLU A 271 -2.71 -2.76 -14.25
N ARG A 272 -2.26 -1.72 -14.94
CA ARG A 272 -3.14 -0.80 -15.68
C ARG A 272 -3.35 -1.34 -17.09
N MET A 273 -4.59 -1.73 -17.36
CA MET A 273 -4.98 -2.23 -18.67
C MET A 273 -4.97 -1.11 -19.72
N ALA A 274 -4.80 -1.48 -20.99
CA ALA A 274 -5.06 -0.58 -22.10
C ALA A 274 -6.52 -0.09 -22.03
N GLY A 275 -6.72 1.21 -21.82
CA GLY A 275 -8.05 1.80 -21.56
C GLY A 275 -8.31 2.21 -20.11
N TYR A 276 -7.29 2.17 -19.23
CA TYR A 276 -7.38 2.73 -17.88
C TYR A 276 -7.93 4.16 -17.90
N THR A 277 -8.94 4.40 -17.07
CA THR A 277 -9.58 5.71 -16.94
C THR A 277 -10.03 5.94 -15.50
N GLU A 278 -9.90 7.20 -15.07
CA GLU A 278 -10.50 7.67 -13.83
C GLU A 278 -11.83 8.34 -14.15
N LYS A 279 -12.87 7.99 -13.38
CA LYS A 279 -14.20 8.61 -13.50
C LYS A 279 -14.56 9.29 -12.18
N GLU A 280 -14.83 10.58 -12.27
CA GLU A 280 -15.19 11.47 -11.17
C GLU A 280 -16.71 11.66 -11.14
N TYR A 281 -17.32 11.41 -9.97
CA TYR A 281 -18.75 11.63 -9.79
C TYR A 281 -19.06 12.43 -8.53
N LEU A 282 -20.22 13.09 -8.57
CA LEU A 282 -20.87 13.64 -7.37
C LEU A 282 -22.16 12.87 -7.13
N TYR A 283 -22.23 12.12 -6.03
CA TYR A 283 -23.40 11.35 -5.64
C TYR A 283 -24.02 11.91 -4.36
N GLY A 284 -25.24 12.45 -4.44
CA GLY A 284 -25.87 13.10 -3.28
C GLY A 284 -25.06 14.28 -2.71
N GLY A 285 -24.26 14.95 -3.56
CA GLY A 285 -23.32 16.00 -3.15
C GLY A 285 -22.00 15.50 -2.56
N ARG A 286 -21.81 14.18 -2.46
CA ARG A 286 -20.60 13.53 -1.97
C ARG A 286 -19.68 13.15 -3.11
N SER A 287 -18.38 13.21 -2.85
CA SER A 287 -17.35 12.93 -3.85
C SER A 287 -17.18 11.43 -4.06
N CYS A 288 -17.08 11.02 -5.32
CA CYS A 288 -16.77 9.66 -5.72
C CYS A 288 -15.65 9.62 -6.76
N LEU A 289 -14.82 8.59 -6.69
CA LEU A 289 -13.77 8.29 -7.66
C LEU A 289 -13.84 6.82 -8.05
N PHE A 290 -13.75 6.54 -9.34
CA PHE A 290 -13.63 5.18 -9.87
C PHE A 290 -12.40 5.06 -10.74
N LEU A 291 -11.60 4.04 -10.45
CA LEU A 291 -10.47 3.59 -11.24
C LEU A 291 -10.95 2.40 -12.07
N VAL A 292 -11.11 2.60 -13.38
CA VAL A 292 -11.60 1.57 -14.31
C VAL A 292 -10.42 1.06 -15.13
N GLY A 293 -10.29 -0.26 -15.25
CA GLY A 293 -9.21 -0.89 -16.01
C GLY A 293 -7.95 -1.15 -15.19
N ILE A 294 -8.08 -1.43 -13.88
CA ILE A 294 -6.97 -1.93 -13.06
C ILE A 294 -7.19 -3.41 -12.77
N SER A 295 -6.31 -4.27 -13.28
CA SER A 295 -6.38 -5.71 -13.08
C SER A 295 -5.31 -6.17 -12.10
N TYR A 296 -5.70 -6.37 -10.84
CA TYR A 296 -4.90 -7.10 -9.87
C TYR A 296 -5.34 -8.58 -9.90
N SER A 297 -4.48 -9.51 -10.32
CA SER A 297 -4.81 -10.95 -10.43
C SER A 297 -6.11 -11.26 -11.21
N GLN A 298 -6.34 -10.57 -12.34
CA GLN A 298 -7.48 -10.70 -13.27
C GLN A 298 -8.78 -9.99 -12.85
N PHE A 299 -9.19 -10.01 -11.58
CA PHE A 299 -10.42 -9.36 -11.09
C PHE A 299 -10.31 -8.89 -9.64
N PRO A 300 -11.04 -7.84 -9.22
CA PRO A 300 -11.93 -6.99 -10.00
C PRO A 300 -11.16 -5.97 -10.86
N THR A 301 -11.77 -5.50 -11.95
CA THR A 301 -11.15 -4.56 -12.91
C THR A 301 -11.55 -3.11 -12.69
N THR A 302 -12.55 -2.87 -11.85
CA THR A 302 -13.02 -1.54 -11.45
C THR A 302 -13.00 -1.42 -9.93
N TRP A 303 -12.42 -0.32 -9.45
CA TRP A 303 -12.32 0.02 -8.03
C TRP A 303 -12.86 1.42 -7.80
N GLY A 304 -13.84 1.54 -6.92
CA GLY A 304 -14.58 2.76 -6.68
C GLY A 304 -14.64 3.11 -5.21
N MET A 305 -14.64 4.40 -4.92
CA MET A 305 -14.82 4.96 -3.60
C MET A 305 -15.84 6.09 -3.69
N CYS A 306 -16.80 6.11 -2.76
CA CYS A 306 -17.74 7.22 -2.59
C CYS A 306 -17.80 7.62 -1.12
N ASP A 307 -17.63 8.92 -0.81
CA ASP A 307 -17.83 9.43 0.55
C ASP A 307 -19.27 9.18 1.02
N ALA A 308 -19.42 8.46 2.13
CA ALA A 308 -20.71 8.14 2.74
C ALA A 308 -21.06 9.11 3.89
N GLY A 309 -20.14 10.01 4.25
CA GLY A 309 -20.24 10.89 5.39
C GLY A 309 -19.90 10.20 6.72
N SER A 310 -19.76 11.02 7.78
CA SER A 310 -19.51 10.55 9.15
C SER A 310 -18.29 9.64 9.29
N GLY A 311 -17.20 9.95 8.58
CA GLY A 311 -15.95 9.18 8.65
C GLY A 311 -16.04 7.80 8.00
N ARG A 312 -16.91 7.62 7.01
CA ARG A 312 -17.09 6.35 6.28
C ARG A 312 -17.14 6.59 4.77
N ALA A 313 -16.77 5.57 4.02
CA ALA A 313 -16.89 5.55 2.56
C ALA A 313 -17.38 4.20 2.07
N PHE A 314 -18.09 4.22 0.94
CA PHE A 314 -18.39 3.01 0.19
C PHE A 314 -17.17 2.61 -0.61
N LEU A 315 -16.70 1.37 -0.41
CA LEU A 315 -15.81 0.69 -1.34
C LEU A 315 -16.68 -0.11 -2.32
N ILE A 316 -16.54 0.17 -3.61
CA ILE A 316 -17.29 -0.48 -4.69
C ILE A 316 -16.31 -1.18 -5.60
N THR A 317 -16.46 -2.49 -5.81
CA THR A 317 -15.64 -3.23 -6.79
C THR A 317 -16.52 -3.87 -7.84
N ALA A 318 -16.05 -3.93 -9.08
CA ALA A 318 -16.79 -4.55 -10.17
C ALA A 318 -15.90 -5.26 -11.19
N ASN A 319 -16.42 -6.34 -11.78
CA ASN A 319 -15.84 -7.01 -12.93
C ASN A 319 -16.35 -6.34 -14.22
N GLY A 320 -15.77 -5.19 -14.58
CA GLY A 320 -16.11 -4.42 -15.79
C GLY A 320 -16.72 -3.04 -15.53
N GLU A 321 -17.31 -2.45 -16.57
CA GLU A 321 -17.79 -1.06 -16.57
C GLU A 321 -19.29 -0.90 -16.21
N ALA A 322 -20.04 -1.99 -16.12
CA ALA A 322 -21.49 -1.97 -15.89
C ALA A 322 -21.86 -1.81 -14.39
N TYR A 323 -21.23 -0.86 -13.70
CA TYR A 323 -21.42 -0.62 -12.26
C TYR A 323 -22.28 0.61 -11.95
N GLU A 324 -22.43 1.55 -12.91
CA GLU A 324 -23.05 2.86 -12.63
C GLU A 324 -24.51 2.75 -12.16
N ASP A 325 -25.29 1.83 -12.73
CA ASP A 325 -26.68 1.63 -12.33
C ASP A 325 -26.78 1.14 -10.89
N THR A 326 -25.93 0.22 -10.47
CA THR A 326 -25.85 -0.22 -9.07
C THR A 326 -25.40 0.91 -8.15
N VAL A 327 -24.41 1.72 -8.55
CA VAL A 327 -23.93 2.85 -7.72
C VAL A 327 -25.05 3.85 -7.41
N ARG A 328 -25.94 4.11 -8.38
CA ARG A 328 -27.09 5.00 -8.20
C ARG A 328 -28.17 4.47 -7.24
N THR A 329 -28.06 3.23 -6.81
CA THR A 329 -29.00 2.60 -5.87
C THR A 329 -28.45 2.54 -4.43
N ILE A 330 -27.18 2.85 -4.23
CA ILE A 330 -26.52 2.74 -2.93
C ILE A 330 -27.04 3.82 -1.98
N ARG A 331 -27.42 3.46 -0.76
CA ARG A 331 -27.70 4.42 0.31
C ARG A 331 -27.38 3.88 1.69
N LEU A 332 -27.19 4.80 2.64
CA LEU A 332 -27.20 4.45 4.07
C LEU A 332 -28.65 4.27 4.53
N VAL A 333 -28.87 3.23 5.33
CA VAL A 333 -30.11 3.05 6.09
C VAL A 333 -30.04 3.96 7.32
N LYS A 334 -31.10 4.73 7.55
CA LYS A 334 -31.23 5.61 8.72
C LYS A 334 -31.68 4.83 9.94
#